data_AF-A0A176EFH0-F1
#
_entry.id   AF-A0A176EFH0-F1
#
_cell.length_a   1.000
_cell.length_b   1.000
_cell.length_c   1.000
_cell.angle_alpha   90.00
_cell.angle_beta   90.00
_cell.angle_gamma   90.00
#
_symmetry.space_group_name_H-M   'P 1'
#
loop_
_entity.id
_entity.type
_entity.pdbx_description
1 polymer ?
#
loop_
_entity_poly.entity_id
_entity_poly.type
_entity_poly.pdbx_seq_one_letter_code
_entity_poly.pdbx_strand_id
1 'polypeptide(L)' 'MQGGDAPEAQSSAGEDLENRVIAEIVELQREFYFENRNKDSERRRRLRDIIDRATPLGGN' A
#
# COMPACT_ATOMS: atom_id res chain seq x y z
N MET A 1 -11.26 12.79 39.86
CA MET A 1 -11.30 13.18 38.43
C MET A 1 -10.37 12.21 37.71
N GLN A 2 -10.71 10.93 37.57
CA GLN A 2 -11.64 10.31 36.61
C GLN A 2 -11.33 10.68 35.15
N GLY A 3 -10.93 9.66 34.38
CA GLY A 3 -11.14 9.56 32.94
C GLY A 3 -10.01 10.07 32.05
N GLY A 4 -8.97 9.25 31.86
CA GLY A 4 -8.19 9.31 30.63
C GLY A 4 -8.99 8.64 29.53
N ASP A 5 -9.67 9.44 28.71
CA ASP A 5 -10.32 8.98 27.49
C ASP A 5 -9.31 9.03 26.34
N ALA A 6 -8.73 7.87 26.02
CA ALA A 6 -8.06 7.64 24.75
C ALA A 6 -8.77 6.48 24.04
N PRO A 7 -9.63 6.75 23.03
CA PRO A 7 -10.14 5.70 22.17
C PRO A 7 -9.24 5.58 20.93
N GLU A 8 -8.01 5.10 21.08
CA GLU A 8 -7.09 4.83 19.94
C GLU A 8 -6.99 3.34 19.61
N ALA A 9 -8.08 2.58 19.72
CA ALA A 9 -8.10 1.14 19.45
C ALA A 9 -8.76 0.76 18.11
N GLN A 10 -8.94 1.69 17.18
CA GLN A 10 -9.61 1.44 15.89
C GLN A 10 -8.72 1.63 14.65
N SER A 11 -7.47 2.08 14.78
CA SER A 11 -6.60 2.39 13.63
C SER A 11 -5.68 1.23 13.18
N SER A 12 -5.36 0.27 14.04
CA SER A 12 -4.24 -0.65 13.81
C SER A 12 -4.39 -1.59 12.60
N ALA A 13 -5.59 -2.09 12.30
CA ALA A 13 -5.77 -3.06 11.21
C ALA A 13 -5.71 -2.43 9.82
N GLY A 14 -6.11 -1.16 9.68
CA GLY A 14 -5.98 -0.40 8.43
C GLY A 14 -4.53 -0.01 8.19
N GLU A 15 -3.85 0.48 9.23
CA GLU A 15 -2.44 0.86 9.18
C GLU A 15 -1.53 -0.33 8.82
N ASP A 16 -1.81 -1.53 9.35
CA ASP A 16 -1.04 -2.74 9.00
C ASP A 16 -1.20 -3.15 7.53
N LEU A 17 -2.40 -3.00 6.96
CA LEU A 17 -2.65 -3.26 5.55
C LEU A 17 -1.93 -2.23 4.68
N GLU A 18 -2.07 -0.94 5.02
CA GLU A 18 -1.39 0.16 4.32
C GLU A 18 0.13 -0.02 4.31
N ASN A 19 0.72 -0.36 5.46
CA ASN A 19 2.15 -0.60 5.59
C ASN A 19 2.65 -1.74 4.70
N ARG A 20 1.88 -2.82 4.56
CA ARG A 20 2.21 -3.93 3.64
C ARG A 20 2.18 -3.49 2.19
N VAL A 21 1.16 -2.75 1.80
CA VAL A 21 0.99 -2.24 0.43
C VAL A 21 2.11 -1.27 0.06
N ILE A 22 2.47 -0.37 0.98
CA ILE A 22 3.59 0.55 0.80
C ILE A 22 4.90 -0.24 0.60
N ALA A 23 5.14 -1.28 1.39
CA ALA A 23 6.33 -2.12 1.24
C ALA A 23 6.40 -2.77 -0.16
N GLU A 24 5.29 -3.35 -0.63
CA GLU A 24 5.21 -3.96 -1.97
C GLU A 24 5.48 -2.93 -3.09
N ILE A 25 4.95 -1.70 -2.96
CA ILE A 25 5.19 -0.63 -3.93
C ILE A 25 6.67 -0.21 -3.94
N VAL A 26 7.30 -0.08 -2.77
CA VAL A 26 8.71 0.30 -2.66
C VAL A 26 9.62 -0.78 -3.26
N GLU A 27 9.33 -2.06 -3.02
CA GLU A 27 10.07 -3.16 -3.63
C GLU A 27 9.94 -3.15 -5.16
N LEU A 28 8.73 -2.97 -5.68
CA LEU A 28 8.49 -2.82 -7.11
C LEU A 28 9.28 -1.64 -7.69
N GLN A 29 9.32 -0.50 -7.01
CA GLN A 29 10.10 0.65 -7.46
C GLN A 29 11.60 0.35 -7.48
N ARG A 30 12.13 -0.38 -6.50
CA ARG A 30 13.54 -0.79 -6.48
C ARG A 30 13.87 -1.72 -7.64
N GLU A 31 13.06 -2.74 -7.90
CA GLU A 31 13.24 -3.67 -9.03
C GLU A 31 13.33 -2.91 -10.37
N PHE A 32 12.42 -1.96 -10.59
CA PHE A 32 12.39 -1.18 -11.83
C PHE A 32 13.43 -0.07 -11.89
N TYR A 33 13.97 0.37 -10.77
CA TYR A 33 15.07 1.33 -10.77
C TYR A 33 16.39 0.68 -11.18
N PHE A 34 16.69 -0.52 -10.65
CA PHE A 34 17.98 -1.19 -10.86
C PHE A 34 18.00 -2.11 -12.09
N GLU A 35 16.94 -2.89 -12.34
CA GLU A 35 17.00 -4.01 -13.31
C GLU A 35 16.06 -3.83 -14.51
N ASN A 36 14.93 -3.14 -14.33
CA ASN A 36 13.85 -3.08 -15.33
C ASN A 36 13.51 -1.65 -15.79
N ARG A 37 14.48 -0.74 -15.82
CA ARG A 37 14.30 0.72 -16.05
C ARG A 37 13.51 1.10 -17.31
N ASN A 38 13.48 0.22 -18.33
CA ASN A 38 12.86 0.50 -19.62
C ASN A 38 11.44 -0.12 -19.74
N LYS A 39 10.95 -0.78 -18.70
CA LYS A 39 9.69 -1.54 -18.72
C LYS A 39 8.55 -0.78 -18.01
N ASP A 40 8.40 0.52 -18.27
CA ASP A 40 7.39 1.37 -17.60
C ASP A 40 5.95 0.84 -17.68
N SER A 41 5.58 0.17 -18.78
CA SER A 41 4.25 -0.42 -18.94
C SER A 41 4.02 -1.61 -17.99
N GLU A 42 5.05 -2.43 -17.79
CA GLU A 42 4.99 -3.55 -16.84
C GLU A 42 4.98 -3.06 -15.39
N ARG A 43 5.78 -2.03 -15.08
CA ARG A 43 5.75 -1.35 -13.77
C ARG A 43 4.36 -0.85 -13.43
N ARG A 44 3.73 -0.14 -14.38
CA ARG A 44 2.39 0.42 -14.20
C ARG A 44 1.32 -0.65 -14.02
N ARG A 45 1.42 -1.76 -14.75
CA ARG A 45 0.51 -2.91 -14.60
C ARG A 45 0.62 -3.50 -13.18
N ARG A 46 1.83 -3.84 -12.73
CA ARG A 46 2.04 -4.43 -11.39
C ARG A 46 1.64 -3.46 -10.26
N LEU A 47 1.93 -2.17 -10.43
CA LEU A 47 1.51 -1.14 -9.46
C LEU A 47 -0.02 -1.09 -9.32
N ARG A 48 -0.74 -1.13 -10.43
CA ARG A 48 -2.21 -1.17 -10.43
C ARG A 48 -2.72 -2.45 -9.76
N ASP A 49 -2.13 -3.60 -10.07
CA ASP A 49 -2.53 -4.87 -9.44
C ASP A 49 -2.35 -4.85 -7.90
N ILE A 50 -1.30 -4.21 -7.37
CA ILE A 50 -1.07 -4.05 -5.93
C ILE A 50 -2.17 -3.17 -5.30
N ILE A 51 -2.47 -2.04 -5.92
CA ILE A 51 -3.49 -1.10 -5.44
C ILE A 51 -4.88 -1.73 -5.49
N ASP A 52 -5.24 -2.40 -6.59
CA ASP A 52 -6.58 -3.00 -6.79
C ASP A 52 -6.86 -4.10 -5.76
N ARG A 53 -5.83 -4.87 -5.34
CA ARG A 53 -5.95 -5.86 -4.26
C ARG A 53 -6.13 -5.22 -2.88
N ALA A 54 -5.48 -4.09 -2.65
CA ALA A 54 -5.50 -3.35 -1.39
C ALA A 54 -6.77 -2.50 -1.22
N THR A 55 -7.38 -2.08 -2.32
CA THR A 55 -8.57 -1.24 -2.35
C THR A 55 -9.70 -1.94 -3.11
N PRO A 56 -10.38 -2.95 -2.50
CA PRO A 56 -11.51 -3.65 -3.11
C PRO A 56 -12.79 -2.78 -3.27
N LEU A 57 -12.71 -1.46 -3.04
CA LEU A 57 -13.82 -0.52 -3.12
C LEU A 57 -13.54 0.57 -4.17
N GLY A 58 -14.17 0.45 -5.35
CA GLY A 58 -14.52 1.61 -6.17
C GLY A 58 -13.84 1.75 -7.53
N GLY A 59 -13.98 0.74 -8.40
CA GLY A 59 -14.06 1.01 -9.83
C GLY A 59 -15.36 1.75 -10.14
N ASN A 60 -15.25 3.01 -10.54
CA ASN A 60 -16.28 3.70 -11.33
C ASN A 60 -15.67 4.07 -12.68
#